data_AF-A0AAN0K341-F1
#
_entry.id   AF-A0AAN0K341-F1
#
_cell.length_a   1.000
_cell.length_b   1.000
_cell.length_c   1.000
_cell.angle_alpha   90.00
_cell.angle_beta   90.00
_cell.angle_gamma   90.00
#
_symmetry.space_group_name_H-M   'P 1'
#
loop_
_entity.id
_entity.type
_entity.pdbx_description
1 polymer ?
#
loop_
_entity_poly.entity_id
_entity_poly.type
_entity_poly.pdbx_seq_one_letter_code
_entity_poly.pdbx_strand_id
1 'polypeptide(L)'
;MARDMARKQSSSSSSPGLLKLEEQLTCDVCLGFFSDPKTLPCLHSFCQHCLEALPRDKKNEDHIFCPTCRHHTELPKEGVGAFPVAFHLNNLQETYNLMKDAVVFSPAPQEDTCNDHGKPLDVFCEACNTVICVMCLAHNHKHHEYNLVADSYTKHCESLRECLSSVEGKKEALKKVMSALTKREGEIRE
;
A
#
# COMPACT_ATOMS: atom_id res chain seq x y z
N MET A 1 -19.32 38.78 22.46
CA MET A 1 -18.64 37.54 22.91
C MET A 1 -18.88 36.48 21.86
N ALA A 2 -17.93 36.29 20.94
CA ALA A 2 -17.93 35.18 19.99
C ALA A 2 -16.46 34.78 19.86
N ARG A 3 -16.13 33.55 20.28
CA ARG A 3 -14.79 32.99 20.14
C ARG A 3 -14.89 31.70 19.33
N ASP A 4 -14.33 31.82 18.15
CA ASP A 4 -13.75 30.86 17.22
C ASP A 4 -13.84 29.36 17.53
N MET A 5 -14.44 28.65 16.58
CA MET A 5 -14.33 27.20 16.37
C MET A 5 -13.00 26.90 15.67
N ALA A 6 -12.04 26.37 16.42
CA ALA A 6 -10.81 25.82 15.86
C ALA A 6 -11.12 24.52 15.08
N ARG A 7 -10.99 24.62 13.75
CA ARG A 7 -11.02 23.52 12.78
C ARG A 7 -9.85 22.56 13.06
N LYS A 8 -10.12 21.40 13.66
CA LYS A 8 -9.14 20.31 13.82
C LYS A 8 -8.69 19.83 12.44
N GLN A 9 -7.41 19.99 12.14
CA GLN A 9 -6.75 19.36 11.00
C GLN A 9 -6.55 17.88 11.33
N SER A 10 -7.17 17.00 10.56
CA SER A 10 -6.94 15.55 10.60
C SER A 10 -5.68 15.23 9.79
N SER A 11 -4.60 14.89 10.47
CA SER A 11 -3.41 14.30 9.88
C SER A 11 -3.74 12.90 9.35
N SER A 12 -3.87 12.76 8.03
CA SER A 12 -4.06 11.47 7.36
C SER A 12 -2.69 10.82 7.14
N SER A 13 -2.44 9.69 7.79
CA SER A 13 -1.26 8.86 7.53
C SER A 13 -1.52 7.99 6.30
N SER A 14 -1.43 8.57 5.10
CA SER A 14 -1.47 7.83 3.85
C SER A 14 -0.27 6.87 3.76
N SER A 15 -0.48 5.65 3.26
CA SER A 15 0.62 4.71 3.05
C SER A 15 1.65 5.28 2.04
N PRO A 16 2.95 4.96 2.15
CA PRO A 16 3.98 5.48 1.24
C PRO A 16 3.69 5.21 -0.25
N GLY A 17 3.01 4.11 -0.56
CA GLY A 17 2.57 3.79 -1.93
C GLY A 17 1.46 4.70 -2.45
N LEU A 18 0.53 5.12 -1.59
CA LEU A 18 -0.60 5.97 -1.96
C LEU A 18 -0.16 7.42 -2.22
N LEU A 19 0.81 7.91 -1.45
CA LEU A 19 1.43 9.23 -1.67
C LEU A 19 2.13 9.32 -3.04
N LYS A 20 2.88 8.27 -3.39
CA LYS A 20 3.57 8.19 -4.68
C LYS A 20 2.59 8.13 -5.86
N LEU A 21 1.44 7.49 -5.68
CA LEU A 21 0.40 7.44 -6.72
C LEU A 21 -0.32 8.80 -6.85
N GLU A 22 -0.57 9.51 -5.75
CA GLU A 22 -1.13 10.86 -5.75
C GLU A 22 -0.26 11.85 -6.53
N GLU A 23 1.06 11.80 -6.34
CA GLU A 23 2.01 12.59 -7.14
C GLU A 23 1.89 12.30 -8.65
N GLN A 24 1.73 11.03 -9.04
CA GLN A 24 1.59 10.64 -10.45
C GLN A 24 0.24 11.04 -11.09
N LEU A 25 -0.75 11.36 -10.27
CA LEU A 25 -2.09 11.77 -10.71
C LEU A 25 -2.31 13.28 -10.59
N THR A 26 -1.24 14.02 -10.28
CA THR A 26 -1.28 15.47 -10.10
C THR A 26 -0.76 16.19 -11.34
N CYS A 27 -1.46 17.23 -11.76
CA CYS A 27 -1.04 18.09 -12.85
C CYS A 27 0.04 19.07 -12.38
N ASP A 28 1.19 19.09 -13.06
CA ASP A 28 2.32 19.98 -12.73
C ASP A 28 2.03 21.49 -12.85
N VAL A 29 0.92 21.87 -13.50
CA VAL A 29 0.56 23.28 -13.71
C VAL A 29 -0.34 23.81 -12.59
N CYS A 30 -1.43 23.12 -12.27
CA CYS A 30 -2.35 23.56 -11.20
C CYS A 30 -2.05 22.92 -9.84
N LEU A 31 -1.17 21.93 -9.79
CA LEU A 31 -0.82 21.14 -8.60
C LEU A 31 -2.03 20.44 -7.96
N GLY A 32 -3.08 20.21 -8.75
CA GLY A 32 -4.26 19.42 -8.38
C GLY A 32 -4.36 18.16 -9.22
N PHE A 33 -5.27 17.26 -8.85
CA PHE A 33 -5.59 16.07 -9.64
C PHE A 33 -5.99 16.43 -11.06
N PHE A 34 -5.63 15.57 -12.01
CA PHE A 34 -6.00 15.77 -13.40
C PHE A 34 -7.52 15.90 -13.58
N SER A 35 -7.91 16.90 -14.37
CA SER A 35 -9.28 17.14 -14.80
C SER A 35 -9.26 17.36 -16.31
N ASP A 36 -9.94 16.48 -17.04
CA ASP A 36 -9.86 16.37 -18.50
C ASP A 36 -8.41 16.47 -19.04
N PRO A 37 -7.54 15.52 -18.67
CA PRO A 37 -6.14 15.55 -19.04
C PRO A 37 -5.94 15.34 -20.55
N LYS A 38 -5.24 16.26 -21.19
CA LYS A 38 -4.82 16.17 -22.60
C LYS A 38 -3.34 15.81 -22.68
N THR A 39 -3.01 14.89 -23.58
CA THR A 39 -1.64 14.43 -23.83
C THR A 39 -1.04 15.16 -25.03
N LEU A 40 0.09 15.83 -24.82
CA LEU A 40 0.88 16.44 -25.89
C LEU A 40 1.68 15.36 -26.66
N PRO A 41 2.19 15.63 -27.89
CA PRO A 41 3.03 14.70 -28.65
C PRO A 41 4.31 14.25 -27.93
N CYS A 42 4.78 15.04 -26.96
CA CYS A 42 5.87 14.66 -26.07
C CYS A 42 5.46 13.70 -24.92
N LEU A 43 4.22 13.23 -24.93
CA LEU A 43 3.59 12.29 -23.98
C LEU A 43 3.36 12.82 -22.55
N HIS A 44 3.69 14.08 -22.28
CA HIS A 44 3.26 14.73 -21.03
C HIS A 44 1.79 15.12 -21.10
N SER A 45 1.10 14.98 -19.97
CA SER A 45 -0.34 15.26 -19.87
C SER A 45 -0.60 16.39 -18.88
N PHE A 46 -1.60 17.23 -19.18
CA PHE A 46 -2.00 18.39 -18.38
C PHE A 46 -3.51 18.58 -18.48
N CYS A 47 -4.15 19.19 -17.48
CA CYS A 47 -5.57 19.54 -17.60
C CYS A 47 -5.80 20.44 -18.83
N GLN A 48 -6.92 20.25 -19.53
CA GLN A 48 -7.25 21.10 -20.69
C GLN A 48 -7.18 22.59 -20.33
N HIS A 49 -7.82 22.99 -19.23
CA HIS A 49 -7.83 24.38 -18.78
C HIS A 49 -6.42 24.92 -18.45
N CYS A 50 -5.50 24.05 -18.02
CA CYS A 50 -4.11 24.43 -17.72
C CYS A 50 -3.36 24.75 -19.01
N LEU A 51 -3.57 23.95 -20.07
CA LEU A 51 -2.98 24.19 -21.39
C LEU A 51 -3.59 25.43 -22.06
N GLU A 52 -4.89 25.65 -21.90
CA GLU A 52 -5.58 26.84 -22.42
C GLU A 52 -5.08 28.14 -21.78
N ALA A 53 -4.70 28.08 -20.50
CA ALA A 53 -4.18 29.22 -19.74
C ALA A 53 -2.68 29.50 -19.98
N LEU A 54 -1.98 28.69 -20.77
CA LEU A 54 -0.56 28.91 -21.06
C LEU A 54 -0.36 30.21 -21.86
N PRO A 55 0.72 30.96 -21.58
CA PRO A 55 1.04 32.16 -22.34
C PRO A 55 1.36 31.79 -23.79
N ARG A 56 0.63 32.39 -24.73
CA ARG A 56 0.85 32.23 -26.18
C ARG A 56 1.90 33.22 -26.66
N ASP A 57 2.79 32.75 -27.54
CA ASP A 57 3.72 33.66 -28.23
C ASP A 57 2.95 34.45 -29.29
N LYS A 58 3.05 35.78 -29.25
CA LYS A 58 2.40 36.67 -30.23
C LYS A 58 2.89 36.45 -31.66
N LYS A 59 4.03 35.80 -31.84
CA LYS A 59 4.58 35.46 -33.16
C LYS A 59 4.19 34.06 -33.64
N ASN A 60 3.65 33.21 -32.76
CA ASN A 60 3.39 31.81 -33.06
C ASN A 60 2.13 31.35 -32.30
N GLU A 61 0.99 31.98 -32.60
CA GLU A 61 -0.30 31.73 -31.93
C GLU A 61 -0.80 30.29 -32.08
N ASP A 62 -0.29 29.61 -33.12
CA ASP A 62 -0.61 28.23 -33.48
C ASP A 62 0.28 27.21 -32.76
N HIS A 63 1.10 27.61 -31.77
CA HIS A 63 1.98 26.70 -31.05
C HIS A 63 1.84 26.82 -29.54
N ILE A 64 1.99 25.70 -28.85
CA ILE A 64 2.10 25.63 -27.40
C ILE A 64 3.39 24.91 -27.00
N PHE A 65 3.89 25.19 -25.80
CA PHE A 65 5.05 24.50 -25.24
C PHE A 65 4.63 23.61 -24.08
N CYS A 66 5.29 22.46 -23.94
CA CYS A 66 5.12 21.60 -22.78
C CYS A 66 5.78 22.23 -21.53
N PRO A 67 5.06 22.42 -20.42
CA PRO A 67 5.63 22.92 -19.17
C PRO A 67 6.77 22.07 -18.59
N THR A 68 6.74 20.75 -18.82
CA THR A 68 7.70 19.80 -18.24
C THR A 68 8.99 19.70 -19.07
N CYS A 69 8.89 19.48 -20.39
CA CYS A 69 10.06 19.24 -21.25
C CYS A 69 10.36 20.36 -22.26
N ARG A 70 9.53 21.40 -22.32
CA ARG A 70 9.65 22.54 -23.25
C ARG A 70 9.55 22.18 -24.73
N HIS A 71 9.06 20.99 -25.06
CA HIS A 71 8.77 20.61 -26.44
C HIS A 71 7.68 21.52 -27.01
N HIS A 72 7.89 22.02 -28.23
CA HIS A 72 6.92 22.84 -28.96
C HIS A 72 6.01 21.96 -29.81
N THR A 73 4.72 22.25 -29.81
CA THR A 73 3.71 21.50 -30.53
C THR A 73 2.76 22.44 -31.23
N GLU A 74 2.49 22.14 -32.50
CA GLU A 74 1.43 22.79 -33.27
C GLU A 74 0.07 22.52 -32.63
N LEU A 75 -0.69 23.59 -32.43
CA LEU A 75 -2.03 23.53 -31.87
C LEU A 75 -2.99 23.05 -32.98
N PRO A 76 -3.85 22.05 -32.70
CA PRO A 76 -4.91 21.68 -33.60
C PRO A 76 -5.82 22.87 -33.93
N LYS A 77 -6.48 22.85 -35.09
CA LYS A 77 -7.38 23.92 -35.52
C LYS A 77 -8.55 24.10 -34.56
N GLU A 78 -8.96 23.01 -33.92
CA GLU A 78 -10.02 22.94 -32.92
C GLU A 78 -9.53 23.32 -31.51
N GLY A 79 -8.25 23.70 -31.37
CA GLY A 79 -7.63 24.13 -30.13
C GLY A 79 -7.12 22.99 -29.25
N VAL A 80 -6.90 23.31 -27.97
CA VAL A 80 -6.33 22.37 -26.98
C VAL A 80 -7.23 21.14 -26.79
N GLY A 81 -8.54 21.31 -26.89
CA GLY A 81 -9.50 20.23 -26.68
C GLY A 81 -9.35 19.04 -27.64
N ALA A 82 -8.71 19.25 -28.80
CA ALA A 82 -8.50 18.20 -29.80
C ALA A 82 -7.25 17.33 -29.55
N PHE A 83 -6.44 17.65 -28.53
CA PHE A 83 -5.41 16.71 -28.10
C PHE A 83 -6.03 15.44 -27.50
N PRO A 84 -5.37 14.27 -27.64
CA PRO A 84 -5.86 13.02 -27.07
C PRO A 84 -6.08 13.13 -25.56
N VAL A 85 -7.19 12.58 -25.08
CA VAL A 85 -7.46 12.45 -23.64
C VAL A 85 -6.63 11.32 -23.06
N ALA A 86 -5.99 11.56 -21.92
CA ALA A 86 -5.22 10.57 -21.17
C ALA A 86 -6.14 9.64 -20.36
N PHE A 87 -6.90 8.76 -21.02
CA PHE A 87 -7.88 7.88 -20.36
C PHE A 87 -7.30 7.04 -19.20
N HIS A 88 -6.02 6.67 -19.30
CA HIS A 88 -5.34 5.92 -18.24
C HIS A 88 -5.26 6.70 -16.92
N LEU A 89 -5.11 8.04 -16.97
CA LEU A 89 -5.08 8.87 -15.76
C LEU A 89 -6.44 8.91 -15.07
N ASN A 90 -7.53 8.97 -15.85
CA ASN A 90 -8.90 8.92 -15.31
C ASN A 90 -9.16 7.58 -14.59
N ASN A 91 -8.80 6.47 -15.23
CA ASN A 91 -8.98 5.13 -14.64
C ASN A 91 -8.11 4.93 -13.39
N LEU A 92 -6.86 5.41 -13.41
CA LEU A 92 -5.97 5.35 -12.24
C LEU A 92 -6.46 6.26 -11.12
N GLN A 93 -7.04 7.41 -11.43
CA GLN A 93 -7.64 8.32 -10.45
C GLN A 93 -8.89 7.72 -9.81
N GLU A 94 -9.74 7.04 -10.58
CA GLU A 94 -10.85 6.25 -10.03
C GLU A 94 -10.33 5.16 -9.08
N THR A 95 -9.30 4.43 -9.49
CA THR A 95 -8.65 3.41 -8.66
C THR A 95 -8.04 4.00 -7.39
N TYR A 96 -7.35 5.15 -7.49
CA TYR A 96 -6.81 5.88 -6.34
C TYR A 96 -7.91 6.32 -5.39
N ASN A 97 -9.04 6.83 -5.89
CA ASN A 97 -10.18 7.21 -5.07
C ASN A 97 -10.76 5.98 -4.36
N LEU A 98 -10.94 4.86 -5.05
CA LEU A 98 -11.38 3.60 -4.44
C LEU A 98 -10.38 3.10 -3.37
N MET A 99 -9.07 3.23 -3.60
CA MET A 99 -8.05 2.84 -2.64
C MET A 99 -8.02 3.79 -1.44
N LYS A 100 -8.09 5.10 -1.67
CA LYS A 100 -8.17 6.15 -0.64
C LYS A 100 -9.42 5.99 0.20
N ASP A 101 -10.56 5.76 -0.44
CA ASP A 101 -11.82 5.45 0.20
C ASP A 101 -11.74 4.09 0.90
N ALA A 102 -11.04 3.09 0.38
CA ALA A 102 -10.77 1.89 1.14
C ALA A 102 -9.85 2.14 2.35
N VAL A 103 -9.00 3.17 2.38
CA VAL A 103 -8.27 3.56 3.61
C VAL A 103 -9.14 4.38 4.58
N VAL A 104 -10.18 5.07 4.06
CA VAL A 104 -11.12 5.90 4.83
C VAL A 104 -12.37 5.12 5.30
N PHE A 105 -12.75 4.06 4.58
CA PHE A 105 -13.91 3.18 4.78
C PHE A 105 -13.52 1.73 5.06
N SER A 106 -12.24 1.34 4.98
CA SER A 106 -11.79 0.31 5.92
C SER A 106 -11.75 0.97 7.30
N PRO A 107 -12.28 0.31 8.34
CA PRO A 107 -11.81 0.64 9.68
C PRO A 107 -10.28 0.63 9.62
N ALA A 108 -9.62 1.53 10.36
CA ALA A 108 -8.23 1.35 10.76
C ALA A 108 -7.94 -0.15 10.94
N PRO A 109 -6.78 -0.68 10.45
CA PRO A 109 -6.55 -2.12 10.26
C PRO A 109 -7.25 -2.86 11.36
N GLN A 110 -8.38 -3.55 11.06
CA GLN A 110 -9.35 -3.95 12.09
C GLN A 110 -8.57 -4.50 13.27
N GLU A 111 -8.46 -3.69 14.33
CA GLU A 111 -7.86 -4.17 15.56
C GLU A 111 -8.85 -5.22 16.00
N ASP A 112 -8.50 -6.50 15.84
CA ASP A 112 -9.39 -7.59 16.22
C ASP A 112 -9.87 -7.28 17.64
N THR A 113 -11.16 -7.05 17.82
CA THR A 113 -11.71 -6.62 19.10
C THR A 113 -12.21 -7.84 19.87
N CYS A 114 -11.98 -7.85 21.18
CA CYS A 114 -12.51 -8.88 22.06
C CYS A 114 -14.04 -8.90 22.02
N ASN A 115 -14.63 -10.06 21.73
CA ASN A 115 -16.09 -10.25 21.66
C ASN A 115 -16.82 -9.91 22.97
N ASP A 116 -16.18 -10.13 24.11
CA ASP A 116 -16.81 -9.91 25.43
C ASP A 116 -16.70 -8.45 25.91
N HIS A 117 -15.67 -7.72 25.46
CA HIS A 117 -15.32 -6.42 26.03
C HIS A 117 -15.26 -5.26 25.01
N GLY A 118 -15.28 -5.57 23.71
CA GLY A 118 -15.15 -4.57 22.63
C GLY A 118 -13.84 -3.78 22.67
N LYS A 119 -12.79 -4.33 23.30
CA LYS A 119 -11.45 -3.73 23.40
C LYS A 119 -10.47 -4.39 22.43
N PRO A 120 -9.44 -3.66 21.96
CA PRO A 120 -8.41 -4.23 21.08
C PRO A 120 -7.75 -5.48 21.70
N LEU A 121 -7.46 -6.46 20.85
CA LEU A 121 -6.71 -7.67 21.20
C LEU A 121 -5.21 -7.39 20.99
N ASP A 122 -4.53 -6.97 22.05
CA ASP A 122 -3.14 -6.50 22.05
C ASP A 122 -2.18 -7.34 22.92
N VAL A 123 -2.73 -8.30 23.68
CA VAL A 123 -1.98 -9.15 24.62
C VAL A 123 -2.08 -10.62 24.20
N PHE A 124 -0.95 -11.32 24.16
CA PHE A 124 -0.90 -12.76 23.98
C PHE A 124 -0.76 -13.46 25.33
N CYS A 125 -1.71 -14.34 25.66
CA CYS A 125 -1.64 -15.17 26.86
C CYS A 125 -0.89 -16.47 26.55
N GLU A 126 0.31 -16.64 27.10
CA GLU A 126 1.17 -17.81 26.88
C GLU A 126 0.53 -19.09 27.43
N ALA A 127 -0.08 -19.02 28.62
CA ALA A 127 -0.71 -20.17 29.26
C ALA A 127 -1.95 -20.71 28.49
N CYS A 128 -2.67 -19.83 27.78
CA CYS A 128 -3.88 -20.19 27.04
C CYS A 128 -3.66 -20.25 25.53
N ASN A 129 -2.46 -19.89 25.05
CA ASN A 129 -2.08 -19.81 23.65
C ASN A 129 -3.11 -19.05 22.79
N THR A 130 -3.54 -17.88 23.27
CA THR A 130 -4.60 -17.09 22.62
C THR A 130 -4.37 -15.58 22.81
N VAL A 131 -4.87 -14.79 21.86
CA VAL A 131 -4.84 -13.33 21.93
C VAL A 131 -6.05 -12.83 22.73
N ILE A 132 -5.81 -11.94 23.68
CA ILE A 132 -6.80 -11.38 24.60
C ILE A 132 -6.66 -9.85 24.67
N CYS A 133 -7.69 -9.18 25.19
CA CYS A 133 -7.61 -7.75 25.49
C CYS A 133 -7.17 -7.51 26.94
N VAL A 134 -6.82 -6.26 27.26
CA VAL A 134 -6.45 -5.83 28.62
C VAL A 134 -7.50 -6.14 29.70
N MET A 135 -8.80 -6.20 29.35
CA MET A 135 -9.86 -6.55 30.30
C MET A 135 -9.85 -8.06 30.62
N CYS A 136 -9.72 -8.91 29.60
CA CYS A 136 -9.54 -10.35 29.80
C CYS A 136 -8.30 -10.64 30.67
N LEU A 137 -7.21 -9.89 30.47
CA LEU A 137 -6.02 -9.98 31.30
C LEU A 137 -6.33 -9.65 32.78
N ALA A 138 -7.07 -8.58 33.04
CA ALA A 138 -7.40 -8.16 34.40
C ALA A 138 -8.37 -9.12 35.13
N HIS A 139 -9.23 -9.83 34.39
CA HIS A 139 -10.27 -10.70 34.95
C HIS A 139 -9.88 -12.18 34.91
N ASN A 140 -9.95 -12.80 33.73
CA ASN A 140 -9.89 -14.25 33.57
C ASN A 140 -8.44 -14.78 33.46
N HIS A 141 -7.47 -13.91 33.15
CA HIS A 141 -6.07 -14.27 32.90
C HIS A 141 -5.09 -13.60 33.88
N LYS A 142 -5.56 -13.13 35.05
CA LYS A 142 -4.78 -12.30 35.99
C LYS A 142 -3.45 -12.91 36.44
N HIS A 143 -3.35 -14.24 36.47
CA HIS A 143 -2.16 -14.97 36.92
C HIS A 143 -1.50 -15.79 35.80
N HIS A 144 -1.89 -15.57 34.55
CA HIS A 144 -1.26 -16.24 33.42
C HIS A 144 -0.08 -15.41 32.93
N GLU A 145 0.97 -16.11 32.50
CA GLU A 145 2.07 -15.47 31.78
C GLU A 145 1.54 -14.90 30.46
N TYR A 146 1.94 -13.67 30.14
CA TYR A 146 1.50 -12.95 28.96
C TYR A 146 2.64 -12.11 28.41
N ASN A 147 2.55 -11.78 27.12
CA ASN A 147 3.42 -10.84 26.42
C ASN A 147 2.56 -9.95 25.51
N LEU A 148 3.13 -8.84 25.03
CA LEU A 148 2.50 -8.11 23.93
C LEU A 148 2.52 -8.97 22.67
N VAL A 149 1.49 -8.84 21.83
CA VAL A 149 1.40 -9.62 20.57
C VAL A 149 2.65 -9.42 19.70
N ALA A 150 3.18 -8.19 19.64
CA ALA A 150 4.39 -7.87 18.89
C ALA A 150 5.63 -8.65 19.38
N ASP A 151 5.77 -8.81 20.70
CA ASP A 151 6.90 -9.49 21.32
C ASP A 151 6.76 -11.02 21.26
N SER A 152 5.53 -11.53 21.39
CA SER A 152 5.24 -12.96 21.24
C SER A 152 5.44 -13.43 19.80
N TYR A 153 5.06 -12.61 18.81
CA TYR A 153 5.21 -12.94 17.39
C TYR A 153 6.66 -13.25 17.02
N THR A 154 7.61 -12.37 17.38
CA THR A 154 9.03 -12.54 17.04
C THR A 154 9.58 -13.82 17.68
N LYS A 155 9.34 -14.01 18.98
CA LYS A 155 9.75 -15.20 19.73
C LYS A 155 9.19 -16.50 19.13
N HIS A 156 7.90 -16.51 18.78
CA HIS A 156 7.27 -17.68 18.17
C HIS A 156 7.79 -17.98 16.77
N CYS A 157 8.03 -16.96 15.94
CA CYS A 157 8.64 -17.14 14.63
C CYS A 157 10.05 -17.71 14.72
N GLU A 158 10.85 -17.27 15.69
CA GLU A 158 12.19 -17.80 15.94
C GLU A 158 12.14 -19.27 16.38
N SER A 159 11.29 -19.60 17.36
CA SER A 159 11.09 -20.96 17.83
C SER A 159 10.63 -21.91 16.71
N LEU A 160 9.68 -21.47 15.87
CA LEU A 160 9.22 -22.25 14.72
C LEU A 160 10.34 -22.45 13.70
N ARG A 161 11.16 -21.44 13.43
CA ARG A 161 12.30 -21.53 12.52
C ARG A 161 13.32 -22.55 13.00
N GLU A 162 13.65 -22.53 14.30
CA GLU A 162 14.55 -23.51 14.91
C GLU A 162 13.99 -24.94 14.80
N CYS A 163 12.71 -25.12 15.13
CA CYS A 163 12.03 -26.41 15.00
C CYS A 163 12.06 -26.92 13.55
N LEU A 164 11.76 -26.06 12.58
CA LEU A 164 11.79 -26.39 11.16
C LEU A 164 13.19 -26.82 10.71
N SER A 165 14.23 -26.06 11.07
CA SER A 165 15.61 -26.41 10.71
C SER A 165 16.05 -27.77 11.25
N SER A 166 15.62 -28.12 12.47
CA SER A 166 15.90 -29.42 13.09
C SER A 166 15.21 -30.57 12.34
N VAL A 167 13.96 -30.38 11.94
CA VAL A 167 13.19 -31.36 11.16
C VAL A 167 13.80 -31.56 9.77
N GLU A 168 14.25 -30.48 9.12
CA GLU A 168 14.95 -30.55 7.82
C GLU A 168 16.27 -31.32 7.93
N GLY A 169 17.06 -31.08 8.97
CA GLY A 169 18.28 -31.82 9.22
C GLY A 169 18.03 -33.33 9.41
N LYS A 170 17.01 -33.70 10.19
CA LYS A 170 16.60 -35.11 10.38
C LYS A 170 16.12 -35.75 9.09
N LYS A 171 15.35 -35.01 8.27
CA LYS A 171 14.88 -35.47 6.95
C LYS A 171 16.04 -35.81 6.03
N GLU A 172 17.06 -34.95 5.94
CA GLU A 172 18.24 -35.21 5.10
C GLU A 172 19.08 -36.37 5.63
N ALA A 173 19.20 -36.53 6.95
CA ALA A 173 19.87 -37.69 7.55
C ALA A 173 19.14 -39.01 7.19
N LEU A 174 17.80 -39.05 7.34
CA LEU A 174 16.99 -40.22 6.98
C LEU A 174 17.09 -40.55 5.48
N LYS A 175 17.09 -39.52 4.62
CA LYS A 175 17.25 -39.69 3.17
C LYS A 175 18.59 -40.34 2.82
N LYS A 176 19.68 -39.92 3.48
CA LYS A 176 21.01 -40.55 3.31
C LYS A 176 21.01 -42.01 3.73
N VAL A 177 20.44 -42.33 4.90
CA VAL A 177 20.33 -43.72 5.38
C VAL A 177 19.54 -44.57 4.38
N MET A 178 18.42 -44.07 3.89
CA MET A 178 17.59 -44.78 2.89
C MET A 178 18.35 -45.04 1.58
N SER A 179 19.14 -44.07 1.08
CA SER A 179 19.98 -44.26 -0.11
C SER A 179 21.08 -45.31 0.09
N ALA A 180 21.66 -45.39 1.30
CA ALA A 180 22.69 -46.37 1.61
C ALA A 180 22.11 -47.79 1.71
N LEU A 181 20.91 -47.93 2.30
CA LEU A 181 20.21 -49.21 2.38
C LEU A 181 19.83 -49.73 0.99
N THR A 182 19.26 -48.87 0.13
CA THR A 182 18.89 -49.25 -1.25
C THR A 182 20.12 -49.66 -2.09
N LYS A 183 21.27 -48.99 -1.92
CA LYS A 183 22.51 -49.39 -2.58
C LYS A 183 22.97 -50.79 -2.14
N ARG A 184 23.02 -51.04 -0.82
CA ARG A 184 23.41 -52.36 -0.28
C ARG A 184 22.46 -53.46 -0.69
N GLU A 185 21.16 -53.17 -0.77
CA GLU A 185 20.17 -54.13 -1.25
C GLU A 185 20.42 -54.51 -2.72
N GLY A 186 20.84 -53.57 -3.56
CA GLY A 186 21.26 -53.85 -4.94
C GLY A 186 22.48 -54.76 -5.01
N GLU A 187 23.51 -54.48 -4.21
CA GLU A 187 24.75 -55.28 -4.14
C GLU A 187 24.52 -56.72 -3.64
N ILE A 188 23.48 -56.97 -2.85
CA ILE A 188 23.13 -58.32 -2.36
C ILE A 188 22.30 -59.11 -3.40
N ARG A 189 21.62 -58.43 -4.32
CA ARG A 189 20.74 -59.04 -5.32
C ARG A 189 21.47 -59.43 -6.63
N GLU A 190 22.71 -58.98 -6.82
CA GLU A 190 23.64 -59.43 -7.89
C GLU A 190 24.46 -60.66 -7.46
#